data_AF-A0A369PPC9-F1
#
_entry.id   AF-A0A369PPC9-F1
#
_cell.length_a   1.000
_cell.length_b   1.000
_cell.length_c   1.000
_cell.angle_alpha   90.00
_cell.angle_beta   90.00
_cell.angle_gamma   90.00
#
_symmetry.space_group_name_H-M   'P 1'
#
loop_
_entity.id
_entity.type
_entity.pdbx_description
1 polymer ?
#
loop_
_entity_poly.entity_id
_entity_poly.type
_entity_poly.pdbx_seq_one_letter_code
_entity_poly.pdbx_strand_id
1 'polypeptide(L)'
;MRNINNDLTLKRNYLSKYRFLISEYEQLKRGEHPLFRFAKDFYLAHDTDPRSFLKYYNRFKRSGNELDLLPAKRGPKYVTRRPAPDDQESGN
;
A
#
# COMPACT_ATOMS: atom_id res chain seq x y z
N MET A 1 11.29 -28.55 0.01
CA MET A 1 11.39 -27.10 -0.32
C MET A 1 9.99 -26.59 -0.66
N ARG A 2 9.44 -25.63 0.10
CA ARG A 2 8.08 -25.10 -0.17
C ARG A 2 8.16 -24.06 -1.30
N ASN A 3 7.41 -24.28 -2.38
CA ASN A 3 7.24 -23.33 -3.48
C ASN A 3 6.56 -22.05 -2.98
N ILE A 4 7.34 -21.03 -2.63
CA ILE A 4 6.91 -19.66 -2.27
C ILE A 4 6.45 -18.82 -3.49
N ASN A 5 6.28 -19.46 -4.66
CA ASN A 5 6.21 -18.79 -5.96
C ASN A 5 4.88 -18.10 -6.29
N ASN A 6 3.87 -18.15 -5.40
CA ASN A 6 2.67 -17.32 -5.57
C ASN A 6 1.95 -17.15 -4.22
N ASP A 7 2.57 -16.45 -3.28
CA ASP A 7 1.96 -16.19 -1.96
C ASP A 7 0.81 -15.16 -2.08
N LEU A 8 -0.31 -15.64 -2.63
CA LEU A 8 -1.59 -14.94 -2.69
C LEU A 8 -2.17 -14.74 -1.28
N THR A 9 -1.73 -15.51 -0.29
CA THR A 9 -2.18 -15.40 1.09
C THR A 9 -1.71 -14.10 1.70
N LEU A 10 -0.44 -13.74 1.51
CA LEU A 10 0.08 -12.44 1.97
C LEU A 10 -0.67 -11.26 1.34
N LYS A 11 -0.96 -11.35 0.03
CA LYS A 11 -1.74 -10.32 -0.68
C LYS A 11 -3.17 -10.22 -0.14
N ARG A 12 -3.85 -11.36 0.07
CA ARG A 12 -5.19 -11.42 0.65
C ARG A 12 -5.23 -10.81 2.04
N ASN A 13 -4.27 -11.15 2.90
CA ASN A 13 -4.18 -10.59 4.25
C ASN A 13 -3.98 -9.07 4.23
N TYR A 14 -3.13 -8.58 3.33
CA TYR A 14 -2.95 -7.14 3.12
C TYR A 14 -4.24 -6.45 2.68
N LEU A 15 -4.92 -6.98 1.65
CA LEU A 15 -6.17 -6.42 1.15
C LEU A 15 -7.25 -6.42 2.23
N SER A 16 -7.44 -7.54 2.93
CA SER A 16 -8.42 -7.64 4.02
C SER A 16 -8.12 -6.63 5.13
N LYS A 17 -6.86 -6.48 5.55
CA LYS A 17 -6.45 -5.48 6.55
C LYS A 17 -6.78 -4.07 6.07
N TYR A 18 -6.36 -3.69 4.86
CA TYR A 18 -6.57 -2.33 4.38
C TYR A 18 -8.03 -2.01 4.08
N ARG A 19 -8.83 -2.96 3.59
CA ARG A 19 -10.28 -2.79 3.43
C ARG A 19 -10.94 -2.45 4.77
N PHE A 20 -10.62 -3.21 5.82
CA PHE A 20 -11.11 -2.95 7.17
C PHE A 20 -10.67 -1.58 7.69
N LEU A 21 -9.39 -1.24 7.56
CA LEU A 21 -8.89 0.07 8.01
C LEU A 21 -9.53 1.23 7.26
N ILE A 22 -9.81 1.07 5.96
CA ILE A 22 -10.46 2.11 5.16
C ILE A 22 -11.91 2.29 5.59
N SER A 23 -12.67 1.20 5.79
CA SER A 23 -14.07 1.31 6.22
C SER A 23 -14.19 2.02 7.56
N GLU A 24 -13.30 1.73 8.51
CA GLU A 24 -13.27 2.41 9.81
C GLU A 24 -12.83 3.88 9.65
N TYR A 25 -11.77 4.14 8.89
CA TYR A 25 -11.30 5.52 8.66
C TYR A 25 -12.35 6.41 7.98
N GLU A 26 -13.17 5.86 7.09
CA GLU A 26 -14.27 6.59 6.47
C GLU A 26 -15.40 6.92 7.45
N GLN A 27 -15.79 5.98 8.32
CA GLN A 27 -16.73 6.27 9.42
C GLN A 27 -16.19 7.38 10.33
N LEU A 28 -14.90 7.31 10.64
CA LEU A 28 -14.21 8.33 11.44
C LEU A 28 -14.25 9.70 10.75
N LYS A 29 -14.02 9.74 9.43
CA LYS A 29 -14.09 10.97 8.64
C LYS A 29 -15.50 11.55 8.55
N ARG A 30 -16.53 10.70 8.57
CA ARG A 30 -17.93 11.12 8.67
C ARG A 30 -18.32 11.54 10.10
N GLY A 31 -17.51 11.20 11.11
CA GLY A 31 -17.81 11.47 12.51
C GLY A 31 -18.79 10.47 13.14
N GLU A 32 -18.99 9.31 12.49
CA GLU A 32 -19.93 8.26 12.88
C GLU A 32 -19.26 7.10 13.62
N HIS A 33 -17.94 7.14 13.75
CA HIS A 33 -17.19 6.02 14.31
C HIS A 33 -17.52 5.84 15.80
N PRO A 34 -17.91 4.63 16.25
CA PRO A 34 -18.41 4.40 17.61
C PRO A 34 -17.34 4.55 18.70
N LEU A 35 -16.09 4.17 18.39
CA LEU A 35 -15.00 4.12 19.37
C LEU A 35 -14.01 5.29 19.30
N PHE A 36 -13.66 5.75 18.09
CA PHE A 36 -12.61 6.76 17.88
C PHE A 36 -13.22 8.09 17.44
N ARG A 37 -12.79 9.18 18.05
CA ARG A 37 -13.14 10.55 17.63
C ARG A 37 -12.07 11.18 16.73
N PHE A 38 -10.81 10.80 16.92
CA PHE A 38 -9.68 11.35 16.20
C PHE A 38 -8.89 10.28 15.45
N ALA A 39 -8.29 10.67 14.31
CA ALA A 39 -7.45 9.77 13.52
C ALA A 39 -6.22 9.28 14.28
N LYS A 40 -5.69 10.10 15.20
CA LYS A 40 -4.56 9.73 16.06
C LYS A 40 -4.86 8.47 16.87
N ASP A 41 -6.06 8.38 17.46
CA ASP A 41 -6.47 7.27 18.31
C ASP A 41 -6.68 6.00 17.47
N PHE A 42 -7.29 6.15 16.30
CA PHE A 42 -7.40 5.09 15.29
C PHE A 42 -6.02 4.52 14.91
N TYR A 43 -5.05 5.38 14.59
CA TYR A 43 -3.70 4.93 14.21
C TYR A 43 -2.99 4.21 15.35
N LEU A 44 -3.17 4.69 16.59
CA LEU A 44 -2.59 4.08 17.78
C LEU A 44 -3.22 2.71 18.07
N ALA A 45 -4.54 2.58 17.97
CA ALA A 45 -5.27 1.35 18.25
C ALA A 45 -4.98 0.22 17.24
N HIS A 46 -4.72 0.58 15.97
CA HIS A 46 -4.46 -0.39 14.91
C HIS A 46 -2.98 -0.61 14.60
N ASP A 47 -2.07 -0.06 15.42
CA ASP A 47 -0.61 -0.11 15.22
C ASP A 47 -0.22 0.18 13.76
N THR A 48 -0.76 1.29 13.25
CA THR A 48 -0.63 1.64 11.83
C THR A 48 -0.05 3.04 11.69
N ASP A 49 1.08 3.14 10.99
CA ASP A 49 1.71 4.41 10.70
C ASP A 49 0.82 5.29 9.79
N PRO A 50 0.50 6.54 10.19
CA PRO A 50 -0.37 7.43 9.42
C PRO A 50 0.16 7.68 8.00
N ARG A 51 1.47 7.83 7.82
CA ARG A 51 2.07 8.15 6.51
C ARG A 51 1.87 7.00 5.54
N SER A 52 2.12 5.78 6.01
CA SER A 52 1.96 4.55 5.22
C SER A 52 0.49 4.32 4.88
N PHE A 53 -0.43 4.46 5.84
CA PHE A 53 -1.86 4.32 5.58
C PHE A 53 -2.36 5.34 4.56
N LEU A 54 -2.07 6.63 4.78
CA LEU A 54 -2.52 7.71 3.89
C LEU A 54 -1.98 7.56 2.47
N LYS A 55 -0.76 7.04 2.31
CA LYS A 55 -0.18 6.76 0.98
C LYS A 55 -1.05 5.79 0.18
N TYR A 56 -1.46 4.67 0.78
CA TYR A 56 -2.27 3.66 0.11
C TYR A 56 -3.73 4.13 -0.04
N TYR A 57 -4.29 4.75 1.00
CA TYR A 57 -5.63 5.31 0.97
C TYR A 57 -5.79 6.37 -0.13
N ASN A 58 -4.86 7.31 -0.25
CA ASN A 58 -4.93 8.35 -1.28
C ASN A 58 -4.79 7.78 -2.70
N ARG A 59 -3.97 6.73 -2.86
CA ARG A 59 -3.84 6.03 -4.15
C ARG A 59 -5.15 5.36 -4.53
N PHE A 60 -5.71 4.58 -3.60
CA PHE A 60 -7.02 3.92 -3.75
C PHE A 60 -8.14 4.93 -4.01
N LYS A 61 -8.20 6.03 -3.26
CA LYS A 61 -9.20 7.09 -3.44
C LYS A 61 -9.17 7.71 -4.84
N ARG A 62 -7.98 7.79 -5.45
CA ARG A 62 -7.82 8.34 -6.81
C ARG A 62 -8.20 7.34 -7.90
N SER A 63 -7.91 6.06 -7.72
CA SER A 63 -8.10 5.03 -8.76
C SER A 63 -9.38 4.20 -8.62
N GLY A 64 -9.91 4.08 -7.41
CA GLY A 64 -10.96 3.13 -7.04
C GLY A 64 -10.51 1.66 -7.06
N ASN A 65 -9.23 1.37 -7.31
CA ASN A 65 -8.75 0.00 -7.49
C ASN A 65 -8.14 -0.55 -6.20
N GLU A 66 -8.66 -1.69 -5.72
CA GLU A 66 -8.17 -2.34 -4.51
C GLU A 66 -6.70 -2.78 -4.60
N LEU A 67 -6.19 -3.07 -5.79
CA LEU A 67 -4.79 -3.45 -5.98
C LEU A 67 -3.82 -2.32 -5.57
N ASP A 68 -4.30 -1.08 -5.52
CA ASP A 68 -3.51 0.06 -5.08
C ASP A 68 -3.24 0.09 -3.57
N LEU A 69 -3.97 -0.72 -2.81
CA LEU A 69 -3.74 -0.96 -1.39
C LEU A 69 -2.51 -1.86 -1.15
N LEU A 70 -2.05 -2.53 -2.19
CA LEU A 70 -0.88 -3.38 -2.08
C LEU A 70 0.42 -2.56 -2.13
N PRO A 71 1.44 -2.95 -1.35
CA PRO A 71 2.78 -2.46 -1.53
C PRO A 71 3.23 -2.69 -2.99
N ALA A 72 3.62 -1.61 -3.67
CA ALA A 72 4.18 -1.71 -5.00
C ALA A 72 5.52 -2.47 -4.95
N LYS A 73 5.82 -3.22 -6.01
CA LYS A 73 7.12 -3.85 -6.18
C LYS A 73 8.20 -2.76 -6.07
N ARG A 74 9.15 -2.97 -5.16
CA ARG A 74 10.28 -2.04 -5.02
C ARG A 74 11.01 -1.96 -6.36
N GLY A 75 11.35 -0.75 -6.79
CA GLY A 75 12.23 -0.57 -7.93
C GLY A 75 13.60 -1.21 -7.68
N PRO A 76 14.45 -1.32 -8.71
CA PRO A 76 15.82 -1.77 -8.54
C PRO A 76 16.49 -1.00 -7.40
N LYS A 77 17.18 -1.71 -6.51
CA LYS A 77 17.99 -1.04 -5.48
C LYS A 77 18.99 -0.14 -6.21
N TYR A 78 19.09 1.12 -5.77
CA TYR A 78 20.16 2.00 -6.22
C TYR A 78 21.49 1.25 -6.00
N VAL A 79 22.34 1.22 -7.05
CA VAL A 79 23.62 0.47 -7.18
C VAL A 79 23.55 -0.90 -7.89
N THR A 80 22.44 -1.64 -7.88
CA THR A 80 22.37 -2.92 -8.63
C THR A 80 21.69 -2.73 -9.98
N ARG A 81 22.52 -2.63 -11.05
CA ARG A 81 22.15 -2.60 -12.48
C ARG A 81 21.27 -1.43 -12.91
N ARG A 82 21.89 -0.25 -13.12
CA ARG A 82 21.42 0.65 -14.18
C ARG A 82 21.93 0.09 -15.52
N PRO A 83 21.15 0.08 -16.61
CA PRO A 83 21.76 0.07 -17.94
C PRO A 83 22.68 1.30 -18.03
N ALA A 84 23.88 1.13 -18.57
CA ALA A 84 24.80 2.24 -18.78
C ALA A 84 24.12 3.27 -19.71
N PRO A 85 24.43 4.56 -19.60
CA PRO A 85 23.85 5.58 -20.46
C PRO A 85 24.26 5.48 -21.96
N ASP A 86 25.08 4.49 -22.35
CA ASP A 86 25.65 4.37 -23.70
C ASP A 86 25.11 3.19 -24.54
N ASP A 87 23.82 2.86 -24.44
CA ASP A 87 23.15 2.00 -25.45
C ASP A 87 22.25 2.84 -26.38
N GLN A 88 22.72 4.04 -26.75
CA GLN A 88 22.21 4.82 -27.89
C GLN A 88 23.32 5.01 -28.93
N GLU A 89 23.88 3.94 -29.47
CA GLU A 89 24.63 4.01 -30.71
C GLU A 89 24.10 3.00 -31.74
N SER A 90 23.44 3.59 -32.75
CA SER A 90 23.48 3.18 -34.16
C SER A 90 23.13 1.73 -34.51
N GLY A 91 21.84 1.49 -34.74
CA GLY A 91 21.40 0.50 -35.72
C GLY A 91 21.24 1.20 -37.07
N ASN A 92 22.20 0.98 -37.96
CA ASN A 92 22.16 1.30 -39.39
C ASN A 92 21.27 0.29 -40.12
#